data_AF-K2DS18-F1
#
_entry.id   AF-K2DS18-F1
#
_cell.length_a   1.000
_cell.length_b   1.000
_cell.length_c   1.000
_cell.angle_alpha   90.00
_cell.angle_beta   90.00
_cell.angle_gamma   90.00
#
_symmetry.space_group_name_H-M   'P 1'
#
loop_
_entity.id
_entity.type
_entity.pdbx_description
1 polymer ?
#
loop_
_entity_poly.entity_id
_entity_poly.type
_entity_poly.pdbx_seq_one_letter_code
_entity_poly.pdbx_strand_id
1 'polypeptide(L)'
;MHAFAYPKYVGNPQIVSDSILEVLIDNLAVGLDPKKVTFFVESGIPEIYELGIIFSMLVTHNRALRNPTIKDEIREKSMGDNYSLGFINFPILQAADILCVQADLVPVGEDQLPHLEQTNEIVRRFNQLYGETLKEIQFMVGRVRRLVGTDGNTKMTKSLDNCIYLGDSEVELKRKVMSMYTDPNRLHSTDPGKVEGNPVFVYHENFNSNKDEVEDLKNRYTEGQVGDVEVKEKLFKALNEFLAPIREKRVYYENHKDEVKDILALGVKKTGEEAVKTLDVIKQRMKLPRF
;
A
#
# COMPACT_ATOMS: atom_id res chain seq x y z
N MET A 1 -8.22 9.14 -7.20
CA MET A 1 -9.03 10.13 -6.48
C MET A 1 -8.82 10.08 -4.98
N HIS A 2 -8.65 8.91 -4.34
CA HIS A 2 -8.33 8.82 -2.91
C HIS A 2 -7.17 9.71 -2.43
N ALA A 3 -6.12 9.89 -3.24
CA ALA A 3 -5.03 10.81 -2.89
C ALA A 3 -5.55 12.24 -2.60
N PHE A 4 -6.53 12.73 -3.35
CA PHE A 4 -7.11 14.06 -3.14
C PHE A 4 -8.00 14.18 -1.90
N ALA A 5 -8.29 13.08 -1.20
CA ALA A 5 -8.92 13.14 0.11
C ALA A 5 -8.03 13.85 1.16
N TYR A 6 -6.71 13.79 0.98
CA TYR A 6 -5.75 14.42 1.88
C TYR A 6 -5.49 15.88 1.51
N PRO A 7 -5.61 16.83 2.46
CA PRO A 7 -5.47 18.27 2.19
C PRO A 7 -4.17 18.65 1.46
N LYS A 8 -3.06 17.97 1.79
CA LYS A 8 -1.74 18.25 1.20
C LYS A 8 -1.65 18.03 -0.32
N TYR A 9 -2.48 17.14 -0.88
CA TYR A 9 -2.44 16.80 -2.31
C TYR A 9 -3.43 17.62 -3.13
N VAL A 10 -4.50 18.15 -2.51
CA VAL A 10 -5.47 19.03 -3.19
C VAL A 10 -4.78 20.27 -3.76
N GLY A 11 -3.88 20.90 -2.98
CA GLY A 11 -3.10 22.05 -3.44
C GLY A 11 -1.92 21.72 -4.37
N ASN A 12 -1.61 20.43 -4.56
CA ASN A 12 -0.42 19.98 -5.30
C ASN A 12 -0.75 18.79 -6.23
N PRO A 13 -1.67 18.94 -7.20
CA PRO A 13 -2.14 17.84 -8.03
C PRO A 13 -1.03 17.18 -8.87
N GLN A 14 0.03 17.93 -9.21
CA GLN A 14 1.17 17.42 -9.97
C GLN A 14 1.85 16.24 -9.25
N ILE A 15 1.93 16.27 -7.91
CA ILE A 15 2.52 15.18 -7.12
C ILE A 15 1.76 13.87 -7.38
N VAL A 16 0.42 13.93 -7.44
CA VAL A 16 -0.41 12.76 -7.70
C VAL A 16 -0.21 12.28 -9.13
N SER A 17 -0.24 13.20 -10.10
CA SER A 17 -0.04 12.87 -11.52
C SER A 17 1.31 12.19 -11.77
N ASP A 18 2.39 12.75 -11.25
CA ASP A 18 3.74 12.21 -11.43
C ASP A 18 3.88 10.84 -10.76
N SER A 19 3.23 10.63 -9.61
CA SER A 19 3.30 9.37 -8.87
C SER A 19 2.64 8.19 -9.59
N ILE A 20 1.70 8.42 -10.51
CA ILE A 20 0.94 7.32 -11.17
C ILE A 20 1.89 6.40 -11.93
N LEU A 21 2.74 6.97 -12.79
CA LEU A 21 3.67 6.18 -13.60
C LEU A 21 4.74 5.53 -12.71
N GLU A 22 5.22 6.25 -11.70
CA GLU A 22 6.23 5.72 -10.77
C GLU A 22 5.73 4.49 -10.01
N VAL A 23 4.48 4.52 -9.53
CA VAL A 23 3.85 3.38 -8.84
C VAL A 23 3.65 2.20 -9.78
N LEU A 24 3.22 2.44 -11.03
CA LEU A 24 3.07 1.35 -12.00
C LEU A 24 4.43 0.74 -12.36
N ILE A 25 5.45 1.57 -12.56
CA ILE A 25 6.82 1.13 -12.82
C ILE A 25 7.34 0.27 -11.66
N ASP A 26 7.14 0.68 -10.41
CA ASP A 26 7.53 -0.13 -9.24
C ASP A 26 6.82 -1.49 -9.23
N ASN A 27 5.52 -1.53 -9.52
CA ASN A 27 4.74 -2.77 -9.58
C ASN A 27 5.24 -3.72 -10.69
N LEU A 28 5.55 -3.19 -11.87
CA LEU A 28 6.10 -3.98 -12.97
C LEU A 28 7.53 -4.44 -12.66
N ALA A 29 8.34 -3.58 -12.03
CA ALA A 29 9.73 -3.87 -11.66
C ALA A 29 9.84 -5.02 -10.64
N VAL A 30 8.92 -5.10 -9.67
CA VAL A 30 8.87 -6.24 -8.73
C VAL A 30 8.33 -7.52 -9.37
N GLY A 31 7.88 -7.47 -10.62
CA GLY A 31 7.53 -8.64 -11.43
C GLY A 31 6.04 -8.94 -11.55
N LEU A 32 5.16 -7.98 -11.24
CA LEU A 32 3.74 -8.14 -11.56
C LEU A 32 3.53 -8.14 -13.08
N ASP A 33 3.03 -9.25 -13.60
CA ASP A 33 2.84 -9.46 -15.04
C ASP A 33 1.54 -8.79 -15.53
N PRO A 34 1.60 -7.77 -16.42
CA PRO A 34 0.42 -7.07 -16.92
C PRO A 34 -0.49 -7.95 -17.80
N LYS A 35 -0.04 -9.15 -18.19
CA LYS A 35 -0.91 -10.15 -18.85
C LYS A 35 -1.82 -10.87 -17.86
N LYS A 36 -1.47 -10.86 -16.57
CA LYS A 36 -2.22 -11.51 -15.47
C LYS A 36 -2.89 -10.51 -14.55
N VAL A 37 -2.29 -9.33 -14.39
CA VAL A 37 -2.76 -8.26 -13.51
C VAL A 37 -3.32 -7.11 -14.34
N THR A 38 -4.51 -6.64 -13.98
CA THR A 38 -5.13 -5.46 -14.59
C THR A 38 -4.77 -4.23 -13.77
N PHE A 39 -3.90 -3.38 -14.30
CA PHE A 39 -3.57 -2.09 -13.71
C PHE A 39 -4.47 -1.01 -14.29
N PHE A 40 -5.18 -0.27 -13.46
CA PHE A 40 -6.01 0.85 -13.92
C PHE A 40 -5.82 2.05 -13.02
N VAL A 41 -6.04 3.24 -13.57
CA VAL A 41 -6.12 4.46 -12.79
C VAL A 41 -7.59 4.70 -12.45
N GLU A 42 -7.89 4.82 -11.15
CA GLU A 42 -9.24 5.07 -10.62
C GLU A 42 -9.94 6.21 -11.38
N SER A 43 -9.18 7.28 -11.70
CA SER A 43 -9.77 8.43 -12.37
C SER A 43 -10.22 8.21 -13.80
N GLY A 44 -9.81 7.10 -14.41
CA GLY A 44 -10.24 6.66 -15.73
C GLY A 44 -11.55 5.88 -15.75
N ILE A 45 -12.18 5.63 -14.60
CA ILE A 45 -13.41 4.84 -14.47
C ILE A 45 -14.55 5.72 -13.91
N PRO A 46 -15.31 6.42 -14.77
CA PRO A 46 -16.38 7.33 -14.33
C PRO A 46 -17.46 6.66 -13.46
N GLU A 47 -17.71 5.38 -13.70
CA GLU A 47 -18.72 4.59 -13.01
C GLU A 47 -18.45 4.49 -11.50
N ILE A 48 -17.17 4.50 -11.09
CA ILE A 48 -16.78 4.49 -9.67
C ILE A 48 -17.37 5.70 -8.93
N TYR A 49 -17.45 6.86 -9.57
CA TYR A 49 -17.97 8.06 -8.94
C TYR A 49 -19.48 8.00 -8.76
N GLU A 50 -20.19 7.49 -9.77
CA GLU A 50 -21.63 7.30 -9.67
C GLU A 50 -21.98 6.25 -8.61
N LEU A 51 -21.24 5.14 -8.59
CA LEU A 51 -21.34 4.13 -7.54
C LEU A 51 -21.02 4.72 -6.16
N GLY A 52 -19.99 5.54 -6.04
CA GLY A 52 -19.63 6.22 -4.80
C GLY A 52 -20.76 7.11 -4.27
N ILE A 53 -21.45 7.84 -5.15
CA ILE A 53 -22.64 8.63 -4.79
C ILE A 53 -23.79 7.70 -4.36
N ILE A 54 -24.09 6.65 -5.13
CA ILE A 54 -25.15 5.69 -4.80
C ILE A 54 -24.90 5.07 -3.42
N PHE A 55 -23.69 4.60 -3.17
CA PHE A 55 -23.32 3.99 -1.90
C PHE A 55 -23.29 4.98 -0.73
N SER A 56 -23.00 6.25 -0.99
CA SER A 56 -23.10 7.29 0.04
C SER A 56 -24.52 7.45 0.60
N MET A 57 -25.55 7.17 -0.20
CA MET A 57 -26.95 7.19 0.24
C MET A 57 -27.32 5.99 1.14
N LEU A 58 -26.45 4.98 1.24
CA LEU A 58 -26.65 3.78 2.06
C LEU A 58 -25.93 3.86 3.41
N VAL A 59 -25.04 4.83 3.58
CA VAL A 59 -24.23 5.01 4.79
C VAL A 59 -24.68 6.27 5.52
N THR A 60 -25.09 6.11 6.78
CA THR A 60 -25.44 7.29 7.59
C THR A 60 -24.21 8.13 7.93
N HIS A 61 -24.39 9.43 8.05
CA HIS A 61 -23.34 10.37 8.46
C HIS A 61 -22.62 9.92 9.74
N ASN A 62 -23.38 9.52 10.77
CA ASN A 62 -22.82 9.03 12.04
C ASN A 62 -22.00 7.75 11.87
N ARG A 63 -22.39 6.85 10.95
CA ARG A 63 -21.63 5.63 10.70
C ARG A 63 -20.29 5.95 10.05
N ALA A 64 -20.27 6.85 9.06
CA ALA A 64 -19.04 7.28 8.39
C ALA A 64 -18.05 7.92 9.38
N LEU A 65 -18.51 8.83 10.25
CA LEU A 65 -17.66 9.47 11.27
C LEU A 65 -17.17 8.53 12.38
N ARG A 66 -17.80 7.35 12.55
CA ARG A 66 -17.41 6.36 13.56
C ARG A 66 -16.38 5.37 13.06
N ASN A 67 -15.93 5.48 11.81
CA ASN A 67 -14.88 4.62 11.29
C ASN A 67 -13.57 4.81 12.11
N PRO A 68 -13.03 3.77 12.77
CA PRO A 68 -11.86 3.90 13.62
C PRO A 68 -10.60 4.27 12.83
N THR A 69 -10.41 3.73 11.63
CA THR A 69 -9.27 4.07 10.77
C THR A 69 -9.25 5.56 10.42
N ILE A 70 -10.41 6.13 10.09
CA ILE A 70 -10.56 7.57 9.84
C ILE A 70 -10.17 8.39 11.09
N LYS A 71 -10.66 7.99 12.28
CA LYS A 71 -10.34 8.68 13.53
C LYS A 71 -8.85 8.62 13.88
N ASP A 72 -8.22 7.47 13.63
CA ASP A 72 -6.80 7.29 13.89
C ASP A 72 -5.98 8.11 12.90
N GLU A 73 -6.34 8.13 11.61
CA GLU A 73 -5.67 8.98 10.63
C GLU A 73 -5.78 10.48 10.93
N ILE A 74 -6.96 10.96 11.39
CA ILE A 74 -7.14 12.35 11.82
C ILE A 74 -6.18 12.71 12.95
N ARG A 75 -6.00 11.78 13.90
CA ARG A 75 -5.11 11.95 15.05
C ARG A 75 -3.64 11.91 14.65
N GLU A 76 -3.22 10.87 13.93
CA GLU A 76 -1.83 10.66 13.50
C GLU A 76 -1.33 11.80 12.61
N LYS A 77 -2.20 12.30 11.72
CA LYS A 77 -1.85 13.39 10.79
C LYS A 77 -2.17 14.78 11.37
N SER A 78 -2.56 14.84 12.64
CA SER A 78 -2.89 16.10 13.35
C SER A 78 -3.84 17.00 12.55
N MET A 79 -4.86 16.41 11.95
CA MET A 79 -5.77 17.14 11.04
C MET A 79 -6.74 18.06 11.79
N GLY A 80 -7.05 17.78 13.06
CA GLY A 80 -8.11 18.49 13.78
C GLY A 80 -9.42 18.42 13.00
N ASP A 81 -10.06 19.57 12.77
CA ASP A 81 -11.26 19.70 11.93
C ASP A 81 -10.95 20.03 10.46
N ASN A 82 -9.67 20.08 10.08
CA ASN A 82 -9.21 20.45 8.74
C ASN A 82 -9.11 19.24 7.79
N TYR A 83 -10.20 18.48 7.69
CA TYR A 83 -10.35 17.41 6.71
C TYR A 83 -11.57 17.66 5.82
N SER A 84 -11.47 17.23 4.56
CA SER A 84 -12.55 17.45 3.58
C SER A 84 -13.71 16.48 3.79
N LEU A 85 -14.88 16.79 3.23
CA LEU A 85 -15.96 15.80 3.11
C LEU A 85 -15.49 14.54 2.34
N GLY A 86 -14.63 14.74 1.33
CA GLY A 86 -14.01 13.64 0.59
C GLY A 86 -13.17 12.72 1.48
N PHE A 87 -12.52 13.25 2.52
CA PHE A 87 -11.79 12.47 3.51
C PHE A 87 -12.69 11.56 4.34
N ILE A 88 -13.88 12.02 4.72
CA ILE A 88 -14.84 11.15 5.42
C ILE A 88 -15.50 10.15 4.46
N ASN A 89 -15.67 10.55 3.19
CA ASN A 89 -16.35 9.73 2.18
C ASN A 89 -15.44 8.71 1.50
N PHE A 90 -14.11 8.81 1.62
CA PHE A 90 -13.20 7.94 0.86
C PHE A 90 -13.43 6.44 1.13
N PRO A 91 -13.77 5.95 2.34
CA PRO A 91 -14.07 4.53 2.52
C PRO A 91 -15.30 4.05 1.71
N ILE A 92 -16.25 4.95 1.45
CA ILE A 92 -17.41 4.69 0.61
C ILE A 92 -17.01 4.67 -0.88
N LEU A 93 -16.12 5.57 -1.28
CA LEU A 93 -15.50 5.53 -2.61
C LEU A 93 -14.67 4.25 -2.81
N GLN A 94 -13.97 3.79 -1.76
CA GLN A 94 -13.23 2.54 -1.76
C GLN A 94 -14.16 1.33 -1.93
N ALA A 95 -15.34 1.35 -1.30
CA ALA A 95 -16.37 0.35 -1.56
C ALA A 95 -16.81 0.36 -3.04
N ALA A 96 -16.88 1.54 -3.68
CA ALA A 96 -17.17 1.64 -5.11
C ALA A 96 -16.05 1.04 -5.97
N ASP A 97 -14.77 1.26 -5.64
CA ASP A 97 -13.64 0.64 -6.35
C ASP A 97 -13.70 -0.90 -6.29
N ILE A 98 -14.00 -1.44 -5.12
CA ILE A 98 -14.05 -2.88 -4.88
C ILE A 98 -15.24 -3.52 -5.60
N LEU A 99 -16.41 -2.91 -5.45
CA LEU A 99 -17.67 -3.50 -5.91
C LEU A 99 -17.91 -3.28 -7.39
N CYS A 100 -17.33 -2.26 -8.03
CA CYS A 100 -17.50 -2.03 -9.48
C CYS A 100 -16.99 -3.21 -10.33
N VAL A 101 -15.97 -3.93 -9.83
CA VAL A 101 -15.43 -5.16 -10.44
C VAL A 101 -15.90 -6.45 -9.76
N GLN A 102 -16.88 -6.36 -8.86
CA GLN A 102 -17.40 -7.50 -8.08
C GLN A 102 -16.30 -8.35 -7.43
N ALA A 103 -15.30 -7.72 -6.81
CA ALA A 103 -14.18 -8.44 -6.22
C ALA A 103 -14.63 -9.46 -5.16
N ASP A 104 -14.13 -10.70 -5.23
CA ASP A 104 -14.42 -11.73 -4.24
C ASP A 104 -13.50 -11.64 -3.01
N LEU A 105 -12.29 -11.11 -3.18
CA LEU A 105 -11.22 -11.12 -2.19
C LEU A 105 -10.40 -9.82 -2.24
N VAL A 106 -10.19 -9.19 -1.10
CA VAL A 106 -9.42 -7.94 -1.00
C VAL A 106 -8.28 -8.06 0.01
N PRO A 107 -7.01 -8.01 -0.44
CA PRO A 107 -5.86 -8.00 0.47
C PRO A 107 -5.67 -6.61 1.10
N VAL A 108 -5.53 -6.56 2.42
CA VAL A 108 -5.36 -5.30 3.17
C VAL A 108 -4.46 -5.46 4.40
N GLY A 109 -3.98 -4.32 4.91
CA GLY A 109 -3.42 -4.24 6.27
C GLY A 109 -4.52 -4.30 7.33
N GLU A 110 -4.17 -4.73 8.55
CA GLU A 110 -5.11 -4.81 9.67
C GLU A 110 -5.81 -3.48 9.96
N ASP A 111 -5.10 -2.36 9.81
CA ASP A 111 -5.63 -1.01 10.00
C ASP A 111 -6.73 -0.62 9.00
N GLN A 112 -6.88 -1.36 7.90
CA GLN A 112 -7.86 -1.07 6.85
C GLN A 112 -9.10 -1.99 6.93
N LEU A 113 -9.11 -2.99 7.83
CA LEU A 113 -10.27 -3.86 8.05
C LEU A 113 -11.59 -3.09 8.27
N PRO A 114 -11.61 -1.96 9.01
CA PRO A 114 -12.84 -1.19 9.17
C PRO A 114 -13.40 -0.61 7.86
N HIS A 115 -12.57 -0.29 6.87
CA HIS A 115 -13.02 0.12 5.54
C HIS A 115 -13.65 -1.04 4.76
N LEU A 116 -13.06 -2.23 4.84
CA LEU A 116 -13.63 -3.42 4.20
C LEU A 116 -14.94 -3.88 4.87
N GLU A 117 -15.04 -3.78 6.19
CA GLU A 117 -16.31 -4.06 6.89
C GLU A 117 -17.40 -3.07 6.45
N GLN A 118 -17.06 -1.80 6.28
CA GLN A 118 -17.99 -0.81 5.73
C GLN A 118 -18.43 -1.14 4.29
N THR A 119 -17.56 -1.75 3.49
CA THR A 119 -17.90 -2.27 2.16
C THR A 119 -18.96 -3.38 2.26
N ASN A 120 -18.76 -4.37 3.15
CA ASN A 120 -19.75 -5.43 3.36
C ASN A 120 -21.07 -4.92 3.98
N GLU A 121 -21.03 -3.91 4.84
CA GLU A 121 -22.25 -3.23 5.32
C GLU A 121 -23.03 -2.59 4.18
N ILE A 122 -22.35 -1.94 3.23
CA ILE A 122 -22.97 -1.37 2.02
C ILE A 122 -23.61 -2.48 1.18
N VAL A 123 -22.91 -3.60 0.95
CA VAL A 123 -23.44 -4.77 0.22
C VAL A 123 -24.72 -5.29 0.87
N ARG A 124 -24.69 -5.58 2.17
CA ARG A 124 -25.85 -6.09 2.92
C ARG A 124 -27.02 -5.11 2.85
N ARG A 125 -26.75 -3.82 3.02
CA ARG A 125 -27.78 -2.78 2.98
C ARG A 125 -28.39 -2.64 1.58
N PHE A 126 -27.58 -2.67 0.53
CA PHE A 126 -28.04 -2.63 -0.86
C PHE A 126 -28.95 -3.83 -1.15
N ASN A 127 -28.48 -5.04 -0.85
CA ASN A 127 -29.21 -6.27 -1.11
C ASN A 127 -30.53 -6.35 -0.33
N GLN A 128 -30.56 -5.85 0.92
CA GLN A 128 -31.78 -5.77 1.72
C GLN A 128 -32.84 -4.86 1.09
N LEU A 129 -32.42 -3.75 0.47
CA LEU A 129 -33.33 -2.75 -0.11
C LEU A 129 -33.78 -3.08 -1.53
N TYR A 130 -32.86 -3.62 -2.36
CA TYR A 130 -33.06 -3.73 -3.81
C TYR A 130 -33.00 -5.18 -4.33
N GLY A 131 -32.77 -6.16 -3.45
CA GLY A 131 -32.63 -7.57 -3.78
C GLY A 131 -31.19 -7.99 -4.02
N GLU A 132 -30.92 -9.30 -3.93
CA GLU A 132 -29.59 -9.89 -4.07
C GLU A 132 -28.93 -9.49 -5.40
N THR A 133 -27.83 -8.74 -5.29
CA THR A 133 -27.15 -8.10 -6.42
C THR A 133 -25.64 -8.06 -6.24
N LEU A 134 -25.19 -7.63 -5.06
CA LEU A 134 -23.77 -7.51 -4.72
C LEU A 134 -23.34 -8.67 -3.83
N LYS A 135 -22.06 -9.04 -3.89
CA LYS A 135 -21.48 -10.09 -3.04
C LYS A 135 -20.61 -9.47 -1.96
N GLU A 136 -20.66 -10.03 -0.76
CA GLU A 136 -19.73 -9.65 0.30
C GLU A 136 -18.32 -10.13 -0.08
N ILE A 137 -17.33 -9.29 0.21
CA ILE A 137 -15.93 -9.57 -0.06
C ILE A 137 -15.32 -10.39 1.08
N GLN A 138 -14.34 -11.21 0.74
CA GLN A 138 -13.46 -11.85 1.72
C GLN A 138 -12.25 -10.95 2.00
N PHE A 139 -11.86 -10.87 3.27
CA PHE A 139 -10.69 -10.09 3.68
C PHE A 139 -9.45 -10.98 3.69
N MET A 140 -8.34 -10.50 3.14
CA MET A 140 -7.04 -11.17 3.24
C MET A 140 -6.04 -10.28 3.97
N VAL A 141 -5.77 -10.58 5.23
CA VAL A 141 -4.74 -9.86 6.01
C VAL A 141 -3.36 -10.44 5.68
N GLY A 142 -2.41 -9.55 5.38
CA GLY A 142 -1.03 -9.94 5.11
C GLY A 142 -0.38 -10.71 6.27
N ARG A 143 0.44 -11.72 5.95
CA ARG A 143 1.13 -12.56 6.96
C ARG A 143 2.34 -11.88 7.60
N VAL A 144 2.85 -10.83 6.97
CA VAL A 144 4.08 -10.15 7.37
C VAL A 144 3.71 -8.87 8.12
N ARG A 145 4.33 -8.66 9.27
CA ARG A 145 4.17 -7.43 10.06
C ARG A 145 4.76 -6.24 9.29
N ARG A 146 4.31 -5.03 9.62
CA ARG A 146 4.87 -3.80 9.04
C ARG A 146 6.38 -3.77 9.24
N LEU A 147 7.10 -3.42 8.17
CA LEU A 147 8.55 -3.27 8.22
C LEU A 147 8.93 -1.99 8.99
N VAL A 148 9.89 -2.12 9.90
CA VAL A 148 10.43 -1.00 10.69
C VAL A 148 11.28 -0.07 9.83
N GLY A 149 11.36 1.21 10.22
CA GLY A 149 12.23 2.19 9.55
C GLY A 149 13.71 1.90 9.77
N THR A 150 14.56 2.48 8.92
CA THR A 150 16.03 2.40 9.08
C THR A 150 16.52 3.03 10.39
N ASP A 151 15.71 3.88 11.00
CA ASP A 151 15.94 4.60 12.27
C ASP A 151 15.40 3.83 13.50
N GLY A 152 14.84 2.63 13.33
CA GLY A 152 14.25 1.85 14.42
C GLY A 152 12.80 2.23 14.78
N ASN A 153 12.19 3.21 14.08
CA ASN A 153 10.77 3.49 14.27
C ASN A 153 9.90 2.30 13.85
N THR A 154 8.74 2.17 14.47
CA THR A 154 7.79 1.04 14.25
C THR A 154 7.24 0.96 12.83
N LYS A 155 7.45 1.99 12.01
CA LYS A 155 6.98 2.08 10.63
C LYS A 155 7.99 2.78 9.74
N MET A 156 8.31 2.15 8.61
CA MET A 156 8.95 2.81 7.48
C MET A 156 7.96 3.76 6.79
N THR A 157 8.30 5.05 6.69
CA THR A 157 7.47 6.06 6.01
C THR A 157 8.30 7.15 5.33
N LYS A 158 7.85 7.62 4.17
CA LYS A 158 8.52 8.69 3.42
C LYS A 158 8.67 9.99 4.24
N SER A 159 7.70 10.30 5.09
CA SER A 159 7.71 11.52 5.93
C SER A 159 8.75 11.51 7.04
N LEU A 160 9.22 10.34 7.46
CA LEU A 160 10.27 10.19 8.48
C LEU A 160 11.67 10.04 7.87
N ASP A 161 11.78 10.08 6.53
CA ASP A 161 13.03 9.87 5.79
C ASP A 161 13.81 8.60 6.23
N ASN A 162 13.05 7.54 6.58
CA ASN A 162 13.59 6.29 7.10
C ASN A 162 13.34 5.10 6.16
N CYS A 163 13.25 5.37 4.85
CA CYS A 163 12.91 4.43 3.79
C CYS A 163 14.13 3.94 3.00
N ILE A 164 14.13 2.65 2.66
CA ILE A 164 14.87 2.09 1.52
C ILE A 164 13.88 1.94 0.37
N TYR A 165 14.15 2.57 -0.77
CA TYR A 165 13.28 2.53 -1.95
C TYR A 165 13.73 1.42 -2.91
N LEU A 166 12.77 0.86 -3.65
CA LEU A 166 13.05 -0.20 -4.64
C LEU A 166 14.01 0.28 -5.75
N GLY A 167 13.95 1.56 -6.08
CA GLY A 167 14.81 2.22 -7.06
C GLY A 167 16.09 2.86 -6.50
N ASP A 168 16.40 2.71 -5.20
CA ASP A 168 17.64 3.27 -4.64
C ASP A 168 18.86 2.72 -5.40
N SER A 169 19.81 3.60 -5.75
CA SER A 169 21.08 3.15 -6.32
C SER A 169 21.86 2.28 -5.33
N GLU A 170 22.85 1.52 -5.81
CA GLU A 170 23.69 0.70 -4.93
C GLU A 170 24.39 1.54 -3.85
N VAL A 171 24.83 2.75 -4.24
CA VAL A 171 25.48 3.71 -3.36
C VAL A 171 24.51 4.22 -2.29
N GLU A 172 23.27 4.56 -2.66
CA GLU A 172 22.25 5.02 -1.71
C GLU A 172 21.82 3.91 -0.76
N LEU A 173 21.60 2.71 -1.28
CA LEU A 173 21.30 1.53 -0.47
C LEU A 173 22.40 1.29 0.55
N LYS A 174 23.67 1.27 0.12
CA LYS A 174 24.81 1.08 1.02
C LYS A 174 24.83 2.16 2.10
N ARG A 175 24.69 3.43 1.72
CA ARG A 175 24.64 4.55 2.67
C ARG A 175 23.53 4.36 3.72
N LYS A 176 22.31 4.05 3.27
CA LYS A 176 21.14 3.85 4.15
C LYS A 176 21.35 2.68 5.12
N VAL A 177 21.78 1.52 4.61
CA VAL A 177 22.05 0.32 5.41
C VAL A 177 23.16 0.58 6.45
N MET A 178 24.25 1.23 6.04
CA MET A 178 25.35 1.54 6.97
C MET A 178 24.91 2.52 8.08
N SER A 179 23.98 3.44 7.77
CA SER A 179 23.40 4.38 8.74
C SER A 179 22.27 3.82 9.60
N MET A 180 21.85 2.55 9.40
CA MET A 180 20.73 1.99 10.16
C MET A 180 20.99 2.01 11.66
N TYR A 181 19.94 2.32 12.43
CA TYR A 181 19.93 2.18 13.88
C TYR A 181 20.19 0.73 14.28
N THR A 182 20.93 0.51 15.36
CA THR A 182 21.25 -0.82 15.92
C THR A 182 20.91 -0.86 17.41
N ASP A 183 21.88 -1.13 18.29
CA ASP A 183 21.70 -1.14 19.74
C ASP A 183 22.44 0.06 20.35
N PRO A 184 21.76 1.05 20.94
CA PRO A 184 22.41 2.24 21.49
C PRO A 184 23.26 1.92 22.73
N ASN A 185 23.04 0.77 23.37
CA ASN A 185 23.81 0.34 24.54
C ASN A 185 25.12 -0.35 24.15
N ARG A 186 25.32 -0.62 22.86
CA ARG A 186 26.51 -1.28 22.32
C ARG A 186 27.53 -0.23 21.90
N LEU A 187 28.52 0.03 22.76
CA LEU A 187 29.53 1.06 22.53
C LEU A 187 30.73 0.55 21.73
N HIS A 188 31.10 -0.71 21.94
CA HIS A 188 32.21 -1.37 21.25
C HIS A 188 31.74 -2.64 20.51
N SER A 189 32.48 -3.00 19.46
CA SER A 189 32.21 -4.23 18.68
C SER A 189 32.35 -5.52 19.49
N THR A 190 33.04 -5.46 20.63
CA THR A 190 33.20 -6.57 21.57
C THR A 190 32.08 -6.65 22.61
N ASP A 191 31.22 -5.64 22.68
CA ASP A 191 30.11 -5.64 23.62
C ASP A 191 28.98 -6.53 23.10
N PRO A 192 28.40 -7.40 23.95
CA PRO A 192 27.16 -8.12 23.68
C PRO A 192 26.04 -7.16 23.25
N GLY A 193 25.39 -7.44 22.13
CA GLY A 193 24.28 -6.62 21.63
C GLY A 193 22.93 -7.34 21.69
N LYS A 194 21.85 -6.57 21.66
CA LYS A 194 20.48 -7.08 21.60
C LYS A 194 19.98 -7.22 20.15
N VAL A 195 19.48 -8.41 19.80
CA VAL A 195 18.85 -8.69 18.48
C VAL A 195 17.40 -8.20 18.44
N GLU A 196 16.64 -8.45 19.50
CA GLU A 196 15.23 -8.04 19.58
C GLU A 196 15.12 -6.50 19.57
N GLY A 197 14.34 -5.98 18.62
CA GLY A 197 14.16 -4.54 18.42
C GLY A 197 15.21 -3.89 17.50
N ASN A 198 16.24 -4.62 17.08
CA ASN A 198 17.25 -4.11 16.17
C ASN A 198 16.78 -4.23 14.71
N PRO A 199 16.59 -3.11 13.98
CA PRO A 199 16.04 -3.14 12.63
C PRO A 199 16.96 -3.86 11.63
N VAL A 200 18.28 -3.89 11.85
CA VAL A 200 19.21 -4.62 10.96
C VAL A 200 18.89 -6.12 10.95
N PHE A 201 18.61 -6.73 12.11
CA PHE A 201 18.24 -8.14 12.19
C PHE A 201 16.83 -8.41 11.66
N VAL A 202 15.89 -7.49 11.87
CA VAL A 202 14.56 -7.58 11.24
C VAL A 202 14.69 -7.65 9.72
N TYR A 203 15.58 -6.85 9.12
CA TYR A 203 15.77 -6.87 7.67
C TYR A 203 16.49 -8.14 7.21
N HIS A 204 17.49 -8.62 7.95
CA HIS A 204 18.12 -9.91 7.66
C HIS A 204 17.10 -11.05 7.65
N GLU A 205 16.20 -11.13 8.64
CA GLU A 205 15.18 -12.17 8.70
C GLU A 205 14.24 -12.16 7.48
N ASN A 206 13.93 -10.98 6.95
CA ASN A 206 13.00 -10.84 5.83
C ASN A 206 13.67 -10.97 4.45
N PHE A 207 14.90 -10.48 4.29
CA PHE A 207 15.55 -10.34 2.98
C PHE A 207 16.78 -11.22 2.77
N ASN A 208 17.46 -11.66 3.84
CA ASN A 208 18.57 -12.60 3.69
C ASN A 208 18.02 -14.02 3.48
N SER A 209 18.30 -14.60 2.33
CA SER A 209 17.90 -15.98 1.99
C SER A 209 18.73 -17.03 2.73
N ASN A 210 19.96 -16.70 3.14
CA ASN A 210 20.81 -17.59 3.91
C ASN A 210 20.45 -17.54 5.41
N LYS A 211 19.51 -18.39 5.82
CA LYS A 211 19.01 -18.41 7.21
C LYS A 211 20.06 -18.86 8.24
N ASP A 212 21.00 -19.72 7.84
CA ASP A 212 22.09 -20.17 8.71
C ASP A 212 23.06 -19.01 9.01
N GLU A 213 23.34 -18.16 8.01
CA GLU A 213 24.13 -16.94 8.23
C GLU A 213 23.41 -15.95 9.15
N VAL A 214 22.09 -15.80 9.02
CA VAL A 214 21.33 -14.93 9.92
C VAL A 214 21.43 -15.41 11.36
N GLU A 215 21.35 -16.72 11.59
CA GLU A 215 21.43 -17.29 12.94
C GLU A 215 22.85 -17.22 13.53
N ASP A 216 23.88 -17.47 12.71
CA ASP A 216 25.29 -17.24 13.09
C ASP A 216 25.53 -15.78 13.52
N LEU A 217 25.06 -14.83 12.72
CA LEU A 217 25.20 -13.41 13.03
C LEU A 217 24.49 -13.03 14.33
N LYS A 218 23.30 -13.57 14.59
CA LYS A 218 22.58 -13.33 15.85
C LYS A 218 23.38 -13.85 17.04
N ASN A 219 23.87 -15.08 16.98
CA ASN A 219 24.65 -15.70 18.06
C ASN A 219 25.91 -14.89 18.35
N ARG A 220 26.72 -14.62 17.31
CA ARG A 220 27.93 -13.82 17.43
C ARG A 220 27.63 -12.39 17.92
N TYR A 221 26.49 -11.80 17.56
CA TYR A 221 26.11 -10.46 18.00
C TYR A 221 25.76 -10.44 19.49
N THR A 222 25.03 -11.44 19.96
CA THR A 222 24.72 -11.59 21.40
C THR A 222 25.94 -11.94 22.24
N GLU A 223 26.96 -12.56 21.65
CA GLU A 223 28.22 -12.89 22.33
C GLU A 223 29.29 -11.79 22.23
N GLY A 224 29.02 -10.69 21.50
CA GLY A 224 30.01 -9.63 21.27
C GLY A 224 31.16 -10.03 20.34
N GLN A 225 30.94 -11.01 19.45
CA GLN A 225 31.94 -11.56 18.52
C GLN A 225 31.81 -11.05 17.07
N VAL A 226 30.88 -10.13 16.80
CA VAL A 226 30.70 -9.52 15.46
C VAL A 226 30.29 -8.05 15.56
N GLY A 227 31.05 -7.16 14.93
CA GLY A 227 30.72 -5.72 14.92
C GLY A 227 29.58 -5.36 13.97
N ASP A 228 28.92 -4.23 14.23
CA ASP A 228 27.81 -3.70 13.42
C ASP A 228 28.15 -3.55 11.93
N VAL A 229 29.41 -3.21 11.62
CA VAL A 229 29.88 -3.05 10.24
C VAL A 229 29.75 -4.36 9.46
N GLU A 230 30.22 -5.49 10.02
CA GLU A 230 30.15 -6.79 9.34
C GLU A 230 28.69 -7.21 9.11
N VAL A 231 27.84 -7.06 10.14
CA VAL A 231 26.40 -7.37 10.04
C VAL A 231 25.75 -6.53 8.94
N LYS A 232 25.98 -5.21 8.94
CA LYS A 232 25.43 -4.28 7.94
C LYS A 232 25.97 -4.54 6.54
N GLU A 233 27.23 -4.93 6.39
CA GLU A 233 27.80 -5.30 5.09
C GLU A 233 27.15 -6.56 4.51
N LYS A 234 26.89 -7.57 5.35
CA LYS A 234 26.15 -8.77 4.94
C LYS A 234 24.70 -8.44 4.60
N LEU A 235 24.05 -7.56 5.36
CA LEU A 235 22.70 -7.10 5.05
C LEU A 235 22.66 -6.37 3.70
N PHE A 236 23.62 -5.47 3.47
CA PHE A 236 23.73 -4.74 2.22
C PHE A 236 23.84 -5.69 1.03
N LYS A 237 24.67 -6.74 1.12
CA LYS A 237 24.78 -7.75 0.04
C LYS A 237 23.44 -8.42 -0.24
N ALA A 238 22.76 -8.93 0.79
CA ALA A 238 21.46 -9.59 0.64
C ALA A 238 20.40 -8.65 0.02
N LEU A 239 20.32 -7.40 0.48
CA LEU A 239 19.40 -6.41 -0.09
C LEU A 239 19.79 -6.01 -1.52
N ASN A 240 21.08 -5.87 -1.82
CA ASN A 240 21.54 -5.50 -3.15
C ASN A 240 21.26 -6.61 -4.16
N GLU A 241 21.44 -7.88 -3.78
CA GLU A 241 21.07 -9.05 -4.59
C GLU A 241 19.55 -9.09 -4.84
N PHE A 242 18.74 -8.82 -3.82
CA PHE A 242 17.28 -8.73 -3.95
C PHE A 242 16.83 -7.58 -4.86
N LEU A 243 17.43 -6.39 -4.71
CA LEU A 243 17.03 -5.17 -5.43
C LEU A 243 17.65 -5.06 -6.83
N ALA A 244 18.77 -5.72 -7.12
CA ALA A 244 19.42 -5.67 -8.44
C ALA A 244 18.47 -5.97 -9.62
N PRO A 245 17.74 -7.12 -9.66
CA PRO A 245 16.84 -7.40 -10.78
C PRO A 245 15.64 -6.44 -10.82
N ILE A 246 15.21 -5.90 -9.68
CA ILE A 246 14.13 -4.92 -9.60
C ILE A 246 14.60 -3.59 -10.21
N ARG A 247 15.79 -3.12 -9.87
CA ARG A 247 16.40 -1.90 -10.43
C ARG A 247 16.58 -1.99 -11.94
N GLU A 248 17.05 -3.13 -12.45
CA GLU A 248 17.20 -3.34 -13.89
C GLU A 248 15.86 -3.22 -14.62
N LYS A 249 14.82 -3.90 -14.14
CA LYS A 249 13.47 -3.80 -14.72
C LYS A 249 12.87 -2.41 -14.59
N ARG A 250 13.12 -1.73 -13.47
CA ARG A 250 12.66 -0.35 -13.25
C ARG A 250 13.28 0.58 -14.29
N VAL A 251 14.60 0.52 -14.50
CA VAL A 251 15.30 1.29 -15.54
C VAL A 251 14.76 0.97 -16.93
N TYR A 252 14.42 -0.29 -17.23
CA TYR A 252 13.75 -0.64 -18.47
C TYR A 252 12.44 0.14 -18.63
N TYR A 253 11.51 0.06 -17.68
CA TYR A 253 10.20 0.73 -17.81
C TYR A 253 10.29 2.26 -17.74
N GLU A 254 11.26 2.83 -17.04
CA GLU A 254 11.55 4.28 -17.05
C GLU A 254 11.94 4.77 -18.45
N ASN A 255 12.60 3.92 -19.25
CA ASN A 255 12.96 4.22 -20.64
C ASN A 255 11.88 3.80 -21.66
N HIS A 256 10.86 3.04 -21.23
CA HIS A 256 9.74 2.58 -22.08
C HIS A 256 8.40 3.10 -21.55
N LYS A 257 8.31 4.40 -21.26
CA LYS A 257 7.12 5.01 -20.64
C LYS A 257 5.84 4.85 -21.47
N ASP A 258 5.95 4.74 -22.79
CA ASP A 258 4.77 4.52 -23.64
C ASP A 258 4.20 3.10 -23.46
N GLU A 259 5.04 2.08 -23.26
CA GLU A 259 4.60 0.74 -22.87
C GLU A 259 3.84 0.77 -21.53
N VAL A 260 4.36 1.52 -20.55
CA VAL A 260 3.73 1.69 -19.23
C VAL A 260 2.35 2.35 -19.36
N LYS A 261 2.22 3.39 -20.20
CA LYS A 261 0.94 4.05 -20.46
C LYS A 261 -0.04 3.13 -21.18
N ASP A 262 0.42 2.34 -22.14
CA ASP A 262 -0.41 1.39 -22.89
C ASP A 262 -0.98 0.31 -21.96
N ILE A 263 -0.17 -0.20 -21.02
CA ILE A 263 -0.61 -1.13 -19.97
C ILE A 263 -1.75 -0.51 -19.15
N LEU A 264 -1.57 0.74 -18.71
CA LEU A 264 -2.57 1.45 -17.89
C LEU A 264 -3.85 1.72 -18.69
N ALA A 265 -3.74 2.15 -19.95
CA ALA A 265 -4.87 2.40 -20.84
C ALA A 265 -5.67 1.13 -21.10
N LEU A 266 -4.99 0.00 -21.33
CA LEU A 266 -5.63 -1.29 -21.49
C LEU A 266 -6.39 -1.71 -20.22
N GLY A 267 -5.80 -1.51 -19.04
CA GLY A 267 -6.48 -1.85 -17.80
C GLY A 267 -7.66 -0.94 -17.49
N VAL A 268 -7.58 0.36 -17.79
CA VAL A 268 -8.74 1.27 -17.73
C VAL A 268 -9.89 0.76 -18.60
N LYS A 269 -9.59 0.35 -19.84
CA LYS A 269 -10.62 -0.22 -20.73
C LYS A 269 -11.25 -1.48 -20.13
N LYS A 270 -10.44 -2.44 -19.69
CA LYS A 270 -10.93 -3.71 -19.12
C LYS A 270 -11.77 -3.48 -17.86
N THR A 271 -11.30 -2.64 -16.94
CA THR A 271 -12.03 -2.32 -15.71
C THR A 271 -13.31 -1.56 -16.00
N GLY A 272 -13.28 -0.60 -16.94
CA GLY A 272 -14.45 0.18 -17.32
C GLY A 272 -15.57 -0.70 -17.89
N GLU A 273 -15.23 -1.68 -18.74
CA GLU A 273 -16.21 -2.65 -19.27
C GLU A 273 -16.92 -3.43 -18.15
N GLU A 274 -16.24 -3.76 -17.05
CA GLU A 274 -16.85 -4.44 -15.91
C GLU A 274 -17.66 -3.48 -15.01
N ALA A 275 -17.11 -2.29 -14.76
CA ALA A 275 -17.77 -1.26 -13.96
C ALA A 275 -19.11 -0.83 -14.58
N VAL A 276 -19.18 -0.69 -15.91
CA VAL A 276 -20.43 -0.39 -16.65
C VAL A 276 -21.48 -1.47 -16.40
N LYS A 277 -21.12 -2.76 -16.52
CA LYS A 277 -22.06 -3.87 -16.29
C LYS A 277 -22.59 -3.84 -14.85
N THR A 278 -21.71 -3.67 -13.88
CA THR A 278 -22.09 -3.62 -12.47
C THR A 278 -23.02 -2.45 -12.18
N LEU A 279 -22.66 -1.25 -12.65
CA LEU A 279 -23.48 -0.05 -12.48
C LEU A 279 -24.85 -0.20 -13.15
N ASP A 280 -24.90 -0.82 -14.33
CA ASP A 280 -26.16 -1.11 -15.01
C ASP A 280 -27.06 -2.01 -14.17
N VAL A 281 -26.54 -3.09 -13.61
CA VAL A 281 -27.33 -3.96 -12.74
C VAL A 281 -27.83 -3.20 -11.51
N ILE A 282 -26.97 -2.41 -10.87
CA ILE A 282 -27.34 -1.58 -9.71
C ILE A 282 -28.47 -0.60 -10.06
N LYS A 283 -28.33 0.15 -11.16
CA LYS A 283 -29.35 1.11 -11.60
C LYS A 283 -30.69 0.44 -11.89
N GLN A 284 -30.66 -0.74 -12.51
CA GLN A 284 -31.87 -1.52 -12.78
C GLN A 284 -32.57 -1.95 -11.48
N ARG A 285 -31.80 -2.44 -10.50
CA ARG A 285 -32.31 -2.86 -9.18
C ARG A 285 -32.91 -1.70 -8.39
N MET A 286 -32.29 -0.53 -8.50
CA MET A 286 -32.79 0.72 -7.91
C MET A 286 -33.95 1.35 -8.69
N LYS A 287 -34.32 0.80 -9.86
CA LYS A 287 -35.33 1.35 -10.78
C LYS A 287 -35.03 2.80 -11.18
N LEU A 288 -33.75 3.14 -11.32
CA LEU A 288 -33.35 4.48 -11.77
C LEU A 288 -33.74 4.64 -13.24
N PRO A 289 -34.58 5.65 -13.57
CA PRO A 289 -35.04 5.84 -14.94
C PRO A 289 -33.88 6.13 -15.91
N ARG A 290 -33.97 5.59 -17.14
CA ARG A 290 -32.98 5.76 -18.22
C ARG A 290 -33.61 6.29 -19.52
N PHE A 291 -34.81 6.88 -19.35
CA PHE A 291 -35.81 7.20 -20.37
C PHE A 291 -35.24 7.88 -21.63
#